data_AF-A0A9K3KYY3-F1
#
_entry.id   AF-A0A9K3KYY3-F1
#
_cell.length_a   1.000
_cell.length_b   1.000
_cell.length_c   1.000
_cell.angle_alpha   90.00
_cell.angle_beta   90.00
_cell.angle_gamma   90.00
#
_symmetry.space_group_name_H-M   'P 1'
#
loop_
_entity.id
_entity.type
_entity.pdbx_description
1 polymer ?
#
loop_
_entity_poly.entity_id
_entity_poly.type
_entity_poly.pdbx_seq_one_letter_code
_entity_poly.pdbx_strand_id
1 'polypeptide(L)'
;MTLSASSKSSAAVSTPSCHIDHDILNKDTIAKMDDIALSFFASACGKNRGAFVVDPPDGKTYGCLSFPKDIAKLAGIQKPLPEGVVIDNANAIKEQFVAGNTTATDTVALLEFLVEQVYRSSPNLEITPYACEFNGLAKLECPAVEPRSPRTDGLPIRSVSMAGIFLPAPWATGGKELSLKEASSFYTLDDFLQIRDLGLNTVQLAVPTAAFTPKDIYGEDVLDVLKGIMKDVDKAGLQIILNLVATGDELDAVVTASEFAANHPVVLALTLPKGMITDTTTVVESIRAVTATLPLFVPLNEGDLTKLKGTGFASDPNVFGSLELSHTVSVADIASSSSQEDRSKLFYHEAIACMVRSPLEYSGCFQDMPLFLSSGFDLSIDDCFNQGGPTFKDYGQCDRFEETVGSGWWMRHRISYAARQLFAAERGLGWSFATWKLYGNDNVGVIDEPVKLLSLQDVVKAGLFPSLDKEIPAQSACLNPPENDFMLGDDTLSPTQGPPPDCGNGWWNYTTEKCDYWIPPPPPTMAPTEPCPECACSASAVLSGQSDTLPLVWSGLGGAAVMLVVVMIYNLVTGRNKRNEYSTIPN
;
A
#
# COMPACT_ATOMS: atom_id res chain seq x y z
N MET A 1 22.28 -17.70 -59.82
CA MET A 1 22.40 -17.01 -58.54
C MET A 1 21.02 -16.94 -57.92
N THR A 2 20.79 -17.78 -56.93
CA THR A 2 19.52 -17.95 -56.21
C THR A 2 19.37 -16.85 -55.18
N LEU A 3 18.27 -16.10 -55.25
CA LEU A 3 17.90 -15.09 -54.26
C LEU A 3 17.35 -15.80 -53.02
N SER A 4 18.09 -15.72 -51.90
CA SER A 4 17.65 -16.17 -50.59
C SER A 4 16.79 -15.08 -49.97
N ALA A 5 15.48 -15.33 -49.87
CA ALA A 5 14.56 -14.52 -49.08
C ALA A 5 14.89 -14.72 -47.59
N SER A 6 15.36 -13.66 -46.94
CA SER A 6 15.47 -13.59 -45.49
C SER A 6 14.07 -13.50 -44.91
N SER A 7 13.57 -14.61 -44.36
CA SER A 7 12.37 -14.64 -43.55
C SER A 7 12.64 -13.87 -42.26
N LYS A 8 12.13 -12.64 -42.17
CA LYS A 8 11.96 -11.97 -40.87
C LYS A 8 11.02 -12.85 -40.05
N SER A 9 11.58 -13.56 -39.08
CA SER A 9 10.84 -14.14 -37.97
C SER A 9 10.04 -13.01 -37.33
N SER A 10 8.71 -13.13 -37.34
CA SER A 10 7.85 -12.32 -36.51
C SER A 10 8.22 -12.59 -35.06
N ALA A 11 8.89 -11.65 -34.40
CA ALA A 11 9.05 -11.69 -32.96
C ALA A 11 7.66 -11.86 -32.36
N ALA A 12 7.44 -12.96 -31.64
CA ALA A 12 6.22 -13.16 -30.88
C ALA A 12 6.06 -11.92 -29.99
N VAL A 13 4.92 -11.24 -30.10
CA VAL A 13 4.55 -10.21 -29.13
C VAL A 13 4.52 -10.93 -27.78
N SER A 14 5.50 -10.67 -26.92
CA SER A 14 5.47 -11.24 -25.57
C SER A 14 4.17 -10.79 -24.92
N THR A 15 3.59 -11.63 -24.07
CA THR A 15 2.39 -11.30 -23.30
C THR A 15 2.87 -10.87 -21.91
N PRO A 16 2.23 -9.88 -21.25
CA PRO A 16 2.53 -9.57 -19.86
C PRO A 16 2.54 -10.82 -18.99
N SER A 17 3.54 -10.94 -18.12
CA SER A 17 3.75 -12.10 -17.27
C SER A 17 4.08 -11.66 -15.85
N CYS A 18 3.64 -12.45 -14.87
CA CYS A 18 3.91 -12.21 -13.46
C CYS A 18 4.85 -13.27 -12.95
N HIS A 19 5.94 -12.84 -12.32
CA HIS A 19 7.04 -13.70 -11.87
C HIS A 19 7.48 -13.34 -10.46
N ILE A 20 8.23 -14.21 -9.78
CA ILE A 20 8.87 -13.82 -8.52
C ILE A 20 9.87 -12.70 -8.79
N ASP A 21 9.88 -11.71 -7.91
CA ASP A 21 10.94 -10.72 -7.90
C ASP A 21 12.20 -11.32 -7.25
N HIS A 22 13.11 -11.78 -8.10
CA HIS A 22 14.37 -12.37 -7.66
C HIS A 22 15.32 -11.39 -6.95
N ASP A 23 15.08 -10.08 -7.01
CA ASP A 23 15.80 -9.13 -6.16
C ASP A 23 15.46 -9.32 -4.67
N ILE A 24 14.28 -9.84 -4.37
CA ILE A 24 13.76 -10.08 -3.01
C ILE A 24 13.82 -11.56 -2.66
N LEU A 25 13.17 -12.39 -3.47
CA LEU A 25 12.97 -13.81 -3.21
C LEU A 25 13.73 -14.66 -4.22
N ASN A 26 14.83 -15.21 -3.74
CA ASN A 26 15.75 -16.03 -4.51
C ASN A 26 16.32 -17.16 -3.62
N LYS A 27 17.22 -17.96 -4.19
CA LYS A 27 17.84 -19.09 -3.50
C LYS A 27 18.59 -18.71 -2.21
N ASP A 28 19.04 -17.46 -2.09
CA ASP A 28 19.84 -16.96 -0.97
C ASP A 28 18.97 -16.30 0.11
N THR A 29 17.71 -15.95 -0.22
CA THR A 29 16.76 -15.29 0.70
C THR A 29 15.60 -16.17 1.13
N ILE A 30 15.26 -17.25 0.40
CA ILE A 30 14.18 -18.18 0.78
C ILE A 30 14.35 -18.77 2.20
N ALA A 31 15.58 -19.01 2.63
CA ALA A 31 15.88 -19.49 3.99
C ALA A 31 15.65 -18.44 5.09
N LYS A 32 15.48 -17.17 4.73
CA LYS A 32 15.19 -16.05 5.63
C LYS A 32 13.68 -15.74 5.70
N MET A 33 12.85 -16.50 4.99
CA MET A 33 11.40 -16.36 5.12
C MET A 33 10.92 -17.03 6.40
N ASP A 34 10.31 -16.25 7.28
CA ASP A 34 9.79 -16.73 8.56
C ASP A 34 8.51 -17.56 8.34
N ASP A 35 7.66 -17.12 7.43
CA ASP A 35 6.40 -17.77 7.11
C ASP A 35 6.05 -17.68 5.61
N ILE A 36 6.40 -18.73 4.87
CA ILE A 36 6.02 -18.86 3.45
C ILE A 36 4.49 -18.84 3.27
N ALA A 37 3.71 -19.39 4.21
CA ALA A 37 2.26 -19.44 4.11
C ALA A 37 1.65 -18.03 4.19
N LEU A 38 2.03 -17.23 5.19
CA LEU A 38 1.53 -15.85 5.31
C LEU A 38 2.13 -14.92 4.25
N SER A 39 3.42 -15.04 3.95
CA SER A 39 4.11 -14.14 3.00
C SER A 39 3.61 -14.34 1.57
N PHE A 40 3.37 -15.57 1.14
CA PHE A 40 3.06 -15.89 -0.25
C PHE A 40 1.61 -16.32 -0.43
N PHE A 41 1.18 -17.32 0.36
CA PHE A 41 -0.10 -17.98 0.12
C PHE A 41 -1.30 -17.14 0.56
N ALA A 42 -1.22 -16.29 1.59
CA ALA A 42 -2.33 -15.41 1.93
C ALA A 42 -2.81 -14.58 0.72
N SER A 43 -1.86 -14.04 -0.06
CA SER A 43 -2.16 -13.26 -1.27
C SER A 43 -2.55 -14.16 -2.45
N ALA A 44 -1.78 -15.22 -2.71
CA ALA A 44 -2.08 -16.19 -3.77
C ALA A 44 -3.47 -16.82 -3.63
N CYS A 45 -3.91 -17.07 -2.39
CA CYS A 45 -5.19 -17.71 -2.08
C CYS A 45 -6.34 -16.71 -1.92
N GLY A 46 -6.05 -15.44 -1.59
CA GLY A 46 -7.06 -14.39 -1.72
C GLY A 46 -7.49 -14.22 -3.18
N LYS A 47 -6.52 -14.37 -4.09
CA LYS A 47 -6.74 -14.32 -5.53
C LYS A 47 -7.54 -15.52 -6.01
N ASN A 48 -8.49 -15.25 -6.92
CA ASN A 48 -9.40 -16.25 -7.48
C ASN A 48 -10.16 -17.10 -6.44
N ARG A 49 -10.38 -16.57 -5.22
CA ARG A 49 -11.00 -17.30 -4.09
C ARG A 49 -10.26 -18.60 -3.74
N GLY A 50 -8.95 -18.59 -3.89
CA GLY A 50 -8.09 -19.69 -3.48
C GLY A 50 -7.93 -20.77 -4.53
N ALA A 51 -8.25 -20.47 -5.78
CA ALA A 51 -8.29 -21.44 -6.87
C ALA A 51 -7.48 -21.00 -8.11
N PHE A 52 -6.81 -21.95 -8.77
CA PHE A 52 -6.11 -21.71 -10.03
C PHE A 52 -6.23 -22.91 -10.97
N VAL A 53 -5.93 -22.69 -12.24
CA VAL A 53 -5.87 -23.73 -13.29
C VAL A 53 -4.44 -23.76 -13.81
N VAL A 54 -3.94 -24.96 -14.11
CA VAL A 54 -2.62 -25.12 -14.73
C VAL A 54 -2.65 -24.72 -16.21
N ASP A 55 -1.54 -24.27 -16.75
CA ASP A 55 -1.36 -23.93 -18.16
C ASP A 55 -0.20 -24.76 -18.74
N PRO A 56 -0.45 -25.66 -19.71
CA PRO A 56 -1.73 -25.93 -20.38
C PRO A 56 -2.79 -26.56 -19.46
N PRO A 57 -4.08 -26.22 -19.62
CA PRO A 57 -5.16 -26.77 -18.79
C PRO A 57 -5.28 -28.28 -18.85
N ASP A 58 -5.31 -28.92 -17.69
CA ASP A 58 -5.54 -30.36 -17.53
C ASP A 58 -7.01 -30.70 -17.24
N GLY A 59 -7.89 -29.69 -17.31
CA GLY A 59 -9.33 -29.81 -17.03
C GLY A 59 -9.70 -29.79 -15.55
N LYS A 60 -8.78 -29.46 -14.65
CA LYS A 60 -9.03 -29.35 -13.20
C LYS A 60 -8.77 -27.95 -12.67
N THR A 61 -9.41 -27.66 -11.55
CA THR A 61 -9.15 -26.47 -10.73
C THR A 61 -8.50 -26.93 -9.45
N TYR A 62 -7.38 -26.30 -9.10
CA TYR A 62 -6.61 -26.56 -7.90
C TYR A 62 -6.83 -25.43 -6.92
N GLY A 63 -6.59 -25.69 -5.64
CA GLY A 63 -6.55 -24.64 -4.64
C GLY A 63 -5.30 -24.68 -3.81
N CYS A 64 -5.07 -23.65 -3.01
CA CYS A 64 -3.88 -23.56 -2.16
C CYS A 64 -3.74 -24.68 -1.11
N LEU A 65 -4.84 -25.36 -0.81
CA LEU A 65 -4.88 -26.49 0.12
C LEU A 65 -4.81 -27.85 -0.60
N SER A 66 -4.75 -27.87 -1.93
CA SER A 66 -4.72 -29.10 -2.72
C SER A 66 -4.11 -28.84 -4.11
N PHE A 67 -2.79 -29.00 -4.20
CA PHE A 67 -2.01 -28.92 -5.44
C PHE A 67 -2.16 -30.16 -6.32
N PRO A 68 -1.79 -30.07 -7.62
CA PRO A 68 -1.61 -31.24 -8.47
C PRO A 68 -0.60 -32.22 -7.85
N LYS A 69 -0.88 -33.52 -7.96
CA LYS A 69 0.02 -34.56 -7.41
C LYS A 69 1.41 -34.55 -8.04
N ASP A 70 1.53 -34.03 -9.25
CA ASP A 70 2.76 -33.90 -10.03
C ASP A 70 3.27 -32.45 -10.09
N ILE A 71 2.86 -31.58 -9.15
CA ILE A 71 3.22 -30.15 -9.17
C ILE A 71 4.73 -29.91 -9.27
N ALA A 72 5.56 -30.72 -8.58
CA ALA A 72 7.01 -30.58 -8.67
C ALA A 72 7.54 -30.81 -10.09
N LYS A 73 6.97 -31.78 -10.81
CA LYS A 73 7.31 -32.04 -12.21
C LYS A 73 6.81 -30.92 -13.12
N LEU A 74 5.60 -30.40 -12.87
CA LEU A 74 5.04 -29.27 -13.62
C LEU A 74 5.87 -28.00 -13.43
N ALA A 75 6.40 -27.77 -12.23
CA ALA A 75 7.34 -26.69 -11.92
C ALA A 75 8.76 -26.92 -12.46
N GLY A 76 8.99 -28.00 -13.23
CA GLY A 76 10.29 -28.27 -13.87
C GLY A 76 11.38 -28.80 -12.93
N ILE A 77 11.03 -29.27 -11.72
CA ILE A 77 11.98 -29.84 -10.77
C ILE A 77 12.44 -31.21 -11.33
N GLN A 78 13.67 -31.26 -11.84
CA GLN A 78 14.18 -32.41 -12.60
C GLN A 78 14.60 -33.60 -11.72
N LYS A 79 14.99 -33.35 -10.46
CA LYS A 79 15.31 -34.42 -9.52
C LYS A 79 14.00 -34.94 -8.92
N PRO A 80 13.73 -36.25 -8.98
CA PRO A 80 12.58 -36.80 -8.29
C PRO A 80 12.75 -36.51 -6.79
N LEU A 81 11.66 -36.03 -6.17
CA LEU A 81 11.58 -35.96 -4.71
C LEU A 81 11.87 -37.35 -4.13
N PRO A 82 12.46 -37.44 -2.93
CA PRO A 82 12.67 -38.73 -2.27
C PRO A 82 11.37 -39.55 -2.21
N GLU A 83 11.50 -40.88 -2.25
CA GLU A 83 10.33 -41.77 -2.24
C GLU A 83 9.46 -41.53 -0.99
N GLY A 84 8.16 -41.29 -1.20
CA GLY A 84 7.19 -40.96 -0.14
C GLY A 84 7.05 -39.46 0.18
N VAL A 85 7.88 -38.59 -0.40
CA VAL A 85 7.73 -37.13 -0.26
C VAL A 85 6.69 -36.60 -1.24
N VAL A 86 5.70 -35.87 -0.70
CA VAL A 86 4.60 -35.29 -1.47
C VAL A 86 4.50 -33.80 -1.14
N ILE A 87 4.32 -32.97 -2.18
CA ILE A 87 4.01 -31.55 -2.06
C ILE A 87 2.58 -31.36 -2.54
N ASP A 88 1.62 -31.49 -1.63
CA ASP A 88 0.18 -31.43 -1.94
C ASP A 88 -0.50 -30.13 -1.47
N ASN A 89 0.20 -29.28 -0.73
CA ASN A 89 -0.32 -28.01 -0.25
C ASN A 89 0.79 -27.02 0.10
N ALA A 90 0.42 -25.79 0.44
CA ALA A 90 1.32 -24.70 0.83
C ALA A 90 2.28 -25.06 1.99
N ASN A 91 1.79 -25.73 3.04
CA ASN A 91 2.62 -26.10 4.20
C ASN A 91 3.68 -27.13 3.81
N ALA A 92 3.32 -28.08 2.94
CA ALA A 92 4.24 -29.10 2.46
C ALA A 92 5.49 -28.49 1.78
N ILE A 93 5.37 -27.35 1.10
CA ILE A 93 6.53 -26.66 0.50
C ILE A 93 7.56 -26.27 1.57
N LYS A 94 7.11 -25.62 2.64
CA LYS A 94 7.97 -25.21 3.76
C LYS A 94 8.56 -26.43 4.46
N GLU A 95 7.74 -27.43 4.75
CA GLU A 95 8.17 -28.66 5.44
C GLU A 95 9.23 -29.41 4.63
N GLN A 96 9.04 -29.58 3.32
CA GLN A 96 10.00 -30.29 2.47
C GLN A 96 11.30 -29.51 2.28
N PHE A 97 11.25 -28.18 2.25
CA PHE A 97 12.44 -27.34 2.22
C PHE A 97 13.24 -27.45 3.53
N VAL A 98 12.57 -27.32 4.68
CA VAL A 98 13.21 -27.44 6.01
C VAL A 98 13.77 -28.85 6.24
N ALA A 99 13.09 -29.88 5.75
CA ALA A 99 13.57 -31.26 5.80
C ALA A 99 14.75 -31.54 4.85
N GLY A 100 15.12 -30.59 3.98
CA GLY A 100 16.17 -30.76 2.98
C GLY A 100 15.79 -31.67 1.81
N ASN A 101 14.50 -31.95 1.62
CA ASN A 101 13.97 -32.76 0.53
C ASN A 101 13.84 -31.97 -0.79
N THR A 102 13.71 -30.63 -0.70
CA THR A 102 13.82 -29.70 -1.83
C THR A 102 15.00 -28.75 -1.62
N THR A 103 15.67 -28.36 -2.70
CA THR A 103 16.68 -27.29 -2.61
C THR A 103 16.03 -25.90 -2.57
N ALA A 104 16.81 -24.89 -2.20
CA ALA A 104 16.37 -23.49 -2.28
C ALA A 104 15.94 -23.11 -3.70
N THR A 105 16.67 -23.55 -4.72
CA THR A 105 16.33 -23.34 -6.13
C THR A 105 15.04 -24.05 -6.52
N ASP A 106 14.85 -25.30 -6.10
CA ASP A 106 13.61 -26.05 -6.38
C ASP A 106 12.39 -25.38 -5.73
N THR A 107 12.57 -24.87 -4.50
CA THR A 107 11.51 -24.19 -3.75
C THR A 107 11.11 -22.88 -4.42
N VAL A 108 12.09 -22.06 -4.84
CA VAL A 108 11.81 -20.83 -5.61
C VAL A 108 11.15 -21.14 -6.94
N ALA A 109 11.62 -22.17 -7.67
CA ALA A 109 11.00 -22.58 -8.94
C ALA A 109 9.53 -23.04 -8.76
N LEU A 110 9.21 -23.67 -7.64
CA LEU A 110 7.83 -24.04 -7.32
C LEU A 110 6.94 -22.83 -7.01
N LEU A 111 7.46 -21.85 -6.26
CA LEU A 111 6.74 -20.60 -5.99
C LEU A 111 6.54 -19.79 -7.27
N GLU A 112 7.56 -19.70 -8.12
CA GLU A 112 7.52 -19.11 -9.47
C GLU A 112 6.40 -19.71 -10.31
N PHE A 113 6.38 -21.04 -10.42
CA PHE A 113 5.32 -21.76 -11.12
C PHE A 113 3.93 -21.38 -10.58
N LEU A 114 3.75 -21.33 -9.26
CA LEU A 114 2.48 -20.98 -8.63
C LEU A 114 2.05 -19.54 -8.92
N VAL A 115 2.96 -18.56 -8.86
CA VAL A 115 2.68 -17.16 -9.25
C VAL A 115 2.15 -17.12 -10.67
N GLU A 116 2.85 -17.77 -11.58
CA GLU A 116 2.49 -17.79 -13.00
C GLU A 116 1.12 -18.43 -13.23
N GLN A 117 0.83 -19.57 -12.59
CA GLN A 117 -0.47 -20.25 -12.73
C GLN A 117 -1.62 -19.41 -12.14
N VAL A 118 -1.44 -18.81 -10.96
CA VAL A 118 -2.45 -17.95 -10.33
C VAL A 118 -2.69 -16.71 -11.18
N TYR A 119 -1.65 -16.09 -11.70
CA TYR A 119 -1.76 -14.94 -12.60
C TYR A 119 -2.48 -15.32 -13.89
N ARG A 120 -2.04 -16.34 -14.63
CA ARG A 120 -2.66 -16.75 -15.90
C ARG A 120 -4.13 -17.17 -15.76
N SER A 121 -4.50 -17.74 -14.62
CA SER A 121 -5.89 -18.12 -14.33
C SER A 121 -6.75 -16.99 -13.78
N SER A 122 -6.17 -15.83 -13.47
CA SER A 122 -6.92 -14.66 -13.00
C SER A 122 -7.72 -14.02 -14.14
N PRO A 123 -9.04 -13.82 -13.98
CA PRO A 123 -9.85 -13.18 -15.01
C PRO A 123 -9.50 -11.69 -15.13
N ASN A 124 -9.66 -11.14 -16.34
CA ASN A 124 -9.60 -9.69 -16.59
C ASN A 124 -8.29 -9.02 -16.13
N LEU A 125 -7.14 -9.64 -16.42
CA LEU A 125 -5.80 -9.14 -16.10
C LEU A 125 -5.60 -7.67 -16.49
N GLU A 126 -6.09 -7.29 -17.67
CA GLU A 126 -5.93 -5.95 -18.25
C GLU A 126 -6.64 -4.83 -17.48
N ILE A 127 -7.59 -5.15 -16.60
CA ILE A 127 -8.35 -4.17 -15.81
C ILE A 127 -8.21 -4.38 -14.30
N THR A 128 -7.23 -5.18 -13.87
CA THR A 128 -7.03 -5.53 -12.46
C THR A 128 -5.64 -5.07 -12.01
N PRO A 129 -5.50 -3.85 -11.42
CA PRO A 129 -4.20 -3.31 -11.02
C PRO A 129 -3.38 -4.17 -10.08
N TYR A 130 -4.06 -5.01 -9.30
CA TYR A 130 -3.45 -5.92 -8.31
C TYR A 130 -3.29 -7.36 -8.84
N ALA A 131 -3.45 -7.61 -10.14
CA ALA A 131 -3.41 -8.96 -10.71
C ALA A 131 -2.09 -9.70 -10.41
N CYS A 132 -0.96 -9.00 -10.38
CA CYS A 132 0.37 -9.56 -10.08
C CYS A 132 0.81 -9.37 -8.61
N GLU A 133 -0.08 -8.95 -7.71
CA GLU A 133 0.25 -8.80 -6.29
C GLU A 133 0.49 -10.09 -5.49
N PHE A 134 1.66 -10.27 -4.86
CA PHE A 134 1.95 -11.39 -3.96
C PHE A 134 2.69 -10.90 -2.71
N ASN A 135 2.08 -9.97 -1.96
CA ASN A 135 2.67 -9.23 -0.83
C ASN A 135 4.00 -8.54 -1.19
N GLY A 136 4.09 -7.98 -2.40
CA GLY A 136 5.29 -7.37 -2.96
C GLY A 136 6.37 -8.34 -3.46
N LEU A 137 6.18 -9.66 -3.31
CA LEU A 137 7.16 -10.69 -3.71
C LEU A 137 7.21 -10.97 -5.22
N ALA A 138 6.21 -10.52 -5.97
CA ALA A 138 6.12 -10.73 -7.40
C ALA A 138 6.28 -9.42 -8.17
N LYS A 139 6.69 -9.55 -9.43
CA LYS A 139 6.90 -8.47 -10.39
C LYS A 139 6.05 -8.72 -11.63
N LEU A 140 5.37 -7.67 -12.09
CA LEU A 140 4.76 -7.66 -13.41
C LEU A 140 5.81 -7.28 -14.46
N GLU A 141 6.10 -8.19 -15.37
CA GLU A 141 7.01 -7.98 -16.49
C GLU A 141 6.23 -7.90 -17.79
N CYS A 142 6.50 -6.87 -18.59
CA CYS A 142 5.75 -6.57 -19.79
C CYS A 142 6.67 -6.45 -21.01
N PRO A 143 6.15 -6.69 -22.22
CA PRO A 143 6.93 -6.65 -23.46
C PRO A 143 7.67 -5.34 -23.57
N ALA A 144 8.96 -5.39 -23.94
CA ALA A 144 9.91 -4.28 -23.91
C ALA A 144 9.29 -2.89 -24.21
N VAL A 145 8.74 -2.25 -23.18
CA VAL A 145 8.49 -0.82 -23.13
C VAL A 145 9.75 -0.26 -22.50
N GLU A 146 10.48 0.56 -23.26
CA GLU A 146 11.62 1.29 -22.71
C GLU A 146 11.16 2.04 -21.45
N PRO A 147 11.82 1.87 -20.29
CA PRO A 147 11.43 2.56 -19.07
C PRO A 147 11.43 4.08 -19.32
N ARG A 148 10.26 4.70 -19.25
CA ARG A 148 10.13 6.16 -19.36
C ARG A 148 10.38 6.76 -17.98
N SER A 149 11.28 7.74 -17.91
CA SER A 149 11.54 8.52 -16.72
C SER A 149 11.64 10.00 -17.09
N PRO A 150 11.13 10.92 -16.26
CA PRO A 150 11.39 12.35 -16.44
C PRO A 150 12.84 12.71 -16.08
N ARG A 151 13.56 11.86 -15.34
CA ARG A 151 14.97 12.08 -14.98
C ARG A 151 15.91 11.46 -16.00
N THR A 152 16.97 12.18 -16.33
CA THR A 152 17.98 11.73 -17.32
C THR A 152 19.02 10.77 -16.76
N ASP A 153 19.16 10.69 -15.43
CA ASP A 153 20.07 9.77 -14.74
C ASP A 153 19.48 8.37 -14.52
N GLY A 154 18.18 8.18 -14.84
CA GLY A 154 17.47 6.92 -14.66
C GLY A 154 17.17 6.55 -13.20
N LEU A 155 17.50 7.41 -12.24
CA LEU A 155 17.22 7.17 -10.82
C LEU A 155 15.74 7.43 -10.50
N PRO A 156 15.16 6.76 -9.49
CA PRO A 156 13.85 7.11 -8.96
C PRO A 156 13.81 8.55 -8.46
N ILE A 157 12.67 9.20 -8.57
CA ILE A 157 12.39 10.49 -7.95
C ILE A 157 12.30 10.26 -6.44
N ARG A 158 13.24 10.83 -5.69
CA ARG A 158 13.25 10.81 -4.22
C ARG A 158 12.99 12.24 -3.77
N SER A 159 11.72 12.52 -3.50
CA SER A 159 11.21 13.87 -3.31
C SER A 159 10.74 14.12 -1.88
N VAL A 160 10.70 15.40 -1.51
CA VAL A 160 9.99 15.89 -0.34
C VAL A 160 9.21 17.14 -0.69
N SER A 161 8.01 17.26 -0.15
CA SER A 161 7.15 18.42 -0.38
C SER A 161 7.49 19.58 0.56
N MET A 162 7.21 20.80 0.09
CA MET A 162 7.52 22.03 0.80
C MET A 162 6.22 22.72 1.20
N ALA A 163 5.74 22.46 2.41
CA ALA A 163 4.47 22.98 2.90
C ALA A 163 4.58 24.45 3.35
N GLY A 164 3.50 25.22 3.14
CA GLY A 164 3.33 26.56 3.71
C GLY A 164 4.04 27.71 3.00
N ILE A 165 4.60 27.50 1.80
CA ILE A 165 5.31 28.56 1.07
C ILE A 165 4.34 29.51 0.34
N PHE A 166 3.58 28.97 -0.62
CA PHE A 166 2.65 29.77 -1.44
C PHE A 166 1.18 29.45 -1.19
N LEU A 167 0.91 28.37 -0.46
CA LEU A 167 -0.42 27.93 -0.11
C LEU A 167 -0.50 27.76 1.42
N PRO A 168 -1.62 28.13 2.04
CA PRO A 168 -1.83 27.92 3.47
C PRO A 168 -1.72 26.44 3.82
N ALA A 169 -0.85 26.13 4.79
CA ALA A 169 -0.72 24.79 5.34
C ALA A 169 -0.65 24.89 6.87
N PRO A 170 -1.73 25.34 7.55
CA PRO A 170 -1.72 25.63 8.98
C PRO A 170 -1.26 24.44 9.83
N TRP A 171 -1.52 23.21 9.38
CA TRP A 171 -1.00 22.00 10.02
C TRP A 171 0.54 21.98 10.06
N ALA A 172 1.23 22.38 8.98
CA ALA A 172 2.70 22.41 8.90
C ALA A 172 3.31 23.67 9.52
N THR A 173 2.51 24.72 9.69
CA THR A 173 2.97 26.06 10.05
C THR A 173 2.53 26.49 11.46
N GLY A 174 2.22 25.55 12.35
CA GLY A 174 1.84 25.83 13.74
C GLY A 174 0.54 26.64 13.86
N GLY A 175 -0.41 26.41 12.96
CA GLY A 175 -1.69 27.10 12.89
C GLY A 175 -1.67 28.47 12.21
N LYS A 176 -0.52 28.90 11.68
CA LYS A 176 -0.34 30.25 11.11
C LYS A 176 -0.20 30.23 9.60
N GLU A 177 -0.93 31.09 8.89
CA GLU A 177 -0.61 31.39 7.49
C GLU A 177 0.63 32.30 7.43
N LEU A 178 1.68 31.86 6.74
CA LEU A 178 2.92 32.60 6.63
C LEU A 178 2.80 33.68 5.56
N SER A 179 3.33 34.88 5.82
CA SER A 179 3.55 35.86 4.77
C SER A 179 4.62 35.38 3.78
N LEU A 180 4.62 35.88 2.54
CA LEU A 180 5.66 35.54 1.55
C LEU A 180 7.10 35.79 2.07
N LYS A 181 7.29 36.82 2.90
CA LYS A 181 8.57 37.10 3.54
C LYS A 181 8.96 36.04 4.58
N GLU A 182 8.01 35.58 5.39
CA GLU A 182 8.25 34.51 6.36
C GLU A 182 8.48 33.18 5.63
N ALA A 183 7.65 32.87 4.63
CA ALA A 183 7.77 31.68 3.77
C ALA A 183 9.14 31.60 3.07
N SER A 184 9.61 32.71 2.50
CA SER A 184 10.93 32.78 1.84
C SER A 184 12.11 32.65 2.82
N SER A 185 11.92 32.95 4.10
CA SER A 185 12.92 32.72 5.15
C SER A 185 12.79 31.34 5.81
N PHE A 186 11.64 30.69 5.65
CA PHE A 186 11.36 29.41 6.29
C PHE A 186 12.20 28.29 5.67
N TYR A 187 12.40 28.30 4.35
CA TYR A 187 13.26 27.35 3.65
C TYR A 187 14.48 28.07 3.06
N THR A 188 15.65 27.55 3.35
CA THR A 188 16.94 28.16 3.02
C THR A 188 17.80 27.20 2.21
N LEU A 189 18.92 27.71 1.66
CA LEU A 189 19.91 26.85 0.99
C LEU A 189 20.38 25.68 1.87
N ASP A 190 20.55 25.90 3.18
CA ASP A 190 21.00 24.86 4.10
C ASP A 190 19.98 23.71 4.23
N ASP A 191 18.69 23.99 4.04
CA ASP A 191 17.66 22.94 3.99
C ASP A 191 17.83 22.08 2.74
N PHE A 192 18.04 22.69 1.58
CA PHE A 192 18.23 21.96 0.32
C PHE A 192 19.52 21.14 0.32
N LEU A 193 20.59 21.65 0.94
CA LEU A 193 21.83 20.89 1.13
C LEU A 193 21.59 19.67 2.03
N GLN A 194 20.85 19.82 3.14
CA GLN A 194 20.48 18.69 4.00
C GLN A 194 19.59 17.66 3.28
N ILE A 195 18.63 18.11 2.47
CA ILE A 195 17.79 17.23 1.65
C ILE A 195 18.66 16.40 0.71
N ARG A 196 19.60 17.04 0.00
CA ARG A 196 20.56 16.31 -0.86
C ARG A 196 21.40 15.33 -0.05
N ASP A 197 21.94 15.76 1.09
CA ASP A 197 22.84 14.95 1.91
C ASP A 197 22.13 13.71 2.51
N LEU A 198 20.80 13.70 2.58
CA LEU A 198 20.00 12.52 2.92
C LEU A 198 19.79 11.54 1.74
N GLY A 199 20.22 11.89 0.53
CA GLY A 199 20.05 11.08 -0.68
C GLY A 199 18.78 11.38 -1.48
N LEU A 200 18.07 12.48 -1.16
CA LEU A 200 16.97 12.98 -1.99
C LEU A 200 17.53 13.76 -3.18
N ASN A 201 16.76 13.80 -4.27
CA ASN A 201 17.19 14.40 -5.53
C ASN A 201 16.19 15.43 -6.10
N THR A 202 15.04 15.57 -5.46
CA THR A 202 13.94 16.41 -5.93
C THR A 202 13.20 17.06 -4.75
N VAL A 203 12.61 18.24 -4.98
CA VAL A 203 11.63 18.85 -4.07
C VAL A 203 10.32 19.11 -4.80
N GLN A 204 9.20 19.01 -4.10
CA GLN A 204 7.87 19.37 -4.60
C GLN A 204 7.41 20.69 -4.00
N LEU A 205 7.00 21.62 -4.86
CA LEU A 205 6.54 22.93 -4.45
C LEU A 205 5.15 23.21 -4.99
N ALA A 206 4.18 23.37 -4.09
CA ALA A 206 2.83 23.72 -4.47
C ALA A 206 2.74 25.22 -4.81
N VAL A 207 2.26 25.55 -6.01
CA VAL A 207 2.18 26.92 -6.53
C VAL A 207 0.77 27.20 -7.03
N PRO A 208 0.10 28.28 -6.60
CA PRO A 208 -1.22 28.63 -7.11
C PRO A 208 -1.15 29.06 -8.59
N THR A 209 -2.12 28.66 -9.41
CA THR A 209 -2.19 29.07 -10.81
C THR A 209 -2.25 30.59 -10.99
N ALA A 210 -2.88 31.30 -10.05
CA ALA A 210 -2.91 32.77 -10.00
C ALA A 210 -1.51 33.43 -10.14
N ALA A 211 -0.43 32.76 -9.69
CA ALA A 211 0.93 33.28 -9.81
C ALA A 211 1.37 33.51 -11.26
N PHE A 212 0.73 32.83 -12.22
CA PHE A 212 1.03 32.89 -13.65
C PHE A 212 -0.01 33.69 -14.43
N THR A 213 -0.86 34.47 -13.75
CA THR A 213 -1.83 35.34 -14.42
C THR A 213 -1.19 36.69 -14.76
N PRO A 214 -1.18 37.15 -16.04
CA PRO A 214 -0.42 38.33 -16.47
C PRO A 214 -0.84 39.69 -15.89
N LYS A 215 -1.82 39.76 -14.99
CA LYS A 215 -2.44 41.01 -14.52
C LYS A 215 -2.48 41.17 -13.00
N ASP A 216 -1.91 40.23 -12.24
CA ASP A 216 -1.95 40.26 -10.79
C ASP A 216 -0.57 40.65 -10.22
N ILE A 217 -0.51 41.78 -9.50
CA ILE A 217 0.69 42.23 -8.79
C ILE A 217 1.12 41.17 -7.75
N TYR A 218 0.16 40.45 -7.17
CA TYR A 218 0.44 39.33 -6.28
C TYR A 218 1.23 38.20 -6.97
N GLY A 219 1.03 38.01 -8.28
CA GLY A 219 1.75 37.01 -9.07
C GLY A 219 3.23 37.33 -9.23
N GLU A 220 3.60 38.61 -9.40
CA GLU A 220 5.01 39.02 -9.56
C GLU A 220 5.83 38.70 -8.30
N ASP A 221 5.30 39.04 -7.12
CA ASP A 221 5.97 38.76 -5.83
C ASP A 221 6.14 37.24 -5.60
N VAL A 222 5.13 36.44 -5.94
CA VAL A 222 5.20 34.97 -5.84
C VAL A 222 6.26 34.41 -6.77
N LEU A 223 6.31 34.88 -8.03
CA LEU A 223 7.31 34.43 -9.01
C LEU A 223 8.73 34.81 -8.62
N ASP A 224 8.95 35.96 -7.99
CA ASP A 224 10.28 36.36 -7.54
C ASP A 224 10.77 35.51 -6.36
N VAL A 225 9.88 35.18 -5.41
CA VAL A 225 10.20 34.20 -4.35
C VAL A 225 10.47 32.82 -4.95
N LEU A 226 9.65 32.36 -5.91
CA LEU A 226 9.81 31.09 -6.59
C LEU A 226 11.18 30.99 -7.28
N LYS A 227 11.58 32.02 -8.05
CA LYS A 227 12.92 32.07 -8.68
C LYS A 227 14.05 32.04 -7.64
N GLY A 228 13.86 32.70 -6.50
CA GLY A 228 14.80 32.65 -5.38
C GLY A 228 15.00 31.22 -4.85
N ILE A 229 13.89 30.53 -4.58
CA ILE A 229 13.91 29.12 -4.14
C ILE A 229 14.55 28.22 -5.20
N MET A 230 14.14 28.36 -6.46
CA MET A 230 14.69 27.59 -7.58
C MET A 230 16.21 27.73 -7.71
N LYS A 231 16.74 28.94 -7.46
CA LYS A 231 18.19 29.17 -7.44
C LYS A 231 18.90 28.42 -6.32
N ASP A 232 18.28 28.32 -5.14
CA ASP A 232 18.88 27.60 -4.01
C ASP A 232 18.75 26.08 -4.16
N VAL A 233 17.65 25.58 -4.73
CA VAL A 233 17.48 24.19 -5.16
C VAL A 233 18.57 23.79 -6.18
N ASP A 234 18.79 24.62 -7.21
CA ASP A 234 19.81 24.39 -8.24
C ASP A 234 21.24 24.38 -7.64
N LYS A 235 21.56 25.34 -6.77
CA LYS A 235 22.85 25.35 -6.05
C LYS A 235 23.07 24.11 -5.19
N ALA A 236 22.01 23.55 -4.62
CA ALA A 236 22.10 22.32 -3.85
C ALA A 236 22.29 21.09 -4.76
N GLY A 237 22.06 21.19 -6.07
CA GLY A 237 22.12 20.09 -7.02
C GLY A 237 20.83 19.25 -7.05
N LEU A 238 19.70 19.82 -6.61
CA LEU A 238 18.39 19.19 -6.63
C LEU A 238 17.59 19.67 -7.85
N GLN A 239 16.52 18.94 -8.18
CA GLN A 239 15.52 19.40 -9.14
C GLN A 239 14.20 19.75 -8.44
N ILE A 240 13.30 20.44 -9.13
CA ILE A 240 12.00 20.84 -8.60
C ILE A 240 10.84 20.30 -9.45
N ILE A 241 9.81 19.79 -8.80
CA ILE A 241 8.50 19.57 -9.39
C ILE A 241 7.59 20.71 -8.92
N LEU A 242 7.02 21.44 -9.88
CA LEU A 242 6.03 22.48 -9.58
C LEU A 242 4.65 21.83 -9.57
N ASN A 243 4.01 21.77 -8.39
CA ASN A 243 2.67 21.24 -8.23
C ASN A 243 1.65 22.37 -8.32
N LEU A 244 0.96 22.48 -9.46
CA LEU A 244 0.00 23.55 -9.67
C LEU A 244 -1.27 23.31 -8.86
N VAL A 245 -1.75 24.36 -8.20
CA VAL A 245 -3.02 24.33 -7.49
C VAL A 245 -3.96 25.36 -8.11
N ALA A 246 -5.07 24.87 -8.66
CA ALA A 246 -6.05 25.72 -9.33
C ALA A 246 -6.68 26.69 -8.34
N THR A 247 -6.64 27.98 -8.69
CA THR A 247 -7.43 29.04 -8.06
C THR A 247 -8.73 29.33 -8.82
N GLY A 248 -8.91 28.70 -9.98
CA GLY A 248 -10.07 28.78 -10.88
C GLY A 248 -9.86 27.92 -12.13
N ASP A 249 -10.71 28.07 -13.15
CA ASP A 249 -10.54 27.41 -14.46
C ASP A 249 -9.66 28.28 -15.38
N GLU A 250 -8.38 28.34 -15.03
CA GLU A 250 -7.40 29.27 -15.62
C GLU A 250 -6.45 28.56 -16.58
N LEU A 251 -6.97 28.01 -17.68
CA LEU A 251 -6.16 27.31 -18.70
C LEU A 251 -4.99 28.16 -19.23
N ASP A 252 -5.15 29.48 -19.33
CA ASP A 252 -4.06 30.37 -19.77
C ASP A 252 -2.93 30.44 -18.72
N ALA A 253 -3.25 30.35 -17.42
CA ALA A 253 -2.27 30.36 -16.34
C ALA A 253 -1.52 29.02 -16.27
N VAL A 254 -2.26 27.91 -16.33
CA VAL A 254 -1.94 26.69 -17.10
C VAL A 254 -0.69 26.71 -17.99
N VAL A 255 -0.95 27.19 -19.20
CA VAL A 255 -0.01 27.30 -20.31
C VAL A 255 1.17 28.20 -19.93
N THR A 256 0.92 29.35 -19.30
CA THR A 256 1.98 30.29 -18.88
C THR A 256 2.95 29.64 -17.87
N ALA A 257 2.43 28.87 -16.91
CA ALA A 257 3.25 28.11 -15.96
C ALA A 257 4.11 27.07 -16.66
N SER A 258 3.60 26.43 -17.71
CA SER A 258 4.35 25.46 -18.51
C SER A 258 5.48 26.10 -19.33
N GLU A 259 5.26 27.28 -19.91
CA GLU A 259 6.31 28.06 -20.56
C GLU A 259 7.38 28.50 -19.57
N PHE A 260 6.95 28.96 -18.39
CA PHE A 260 7.87 29.30 -17.30
C PHE A 260 8.72 28.09 -16.91
N ALA A 261 8.11 26.94 -16.65
CA ALA A 261 8.80 25.71 -16.28
C ALA A 261 9.79 25.25 -17.36
N ALA A 262 9.38 25.25 -18.63
CA ALA A 262 10.22 24.83 -19.75
C ALA A 262 11.47 25.70 -19.93
N ASN A 263 11.45 26.96 -19.50
CA ASN A 263 12.58 27.88 -19.56
C ASN A 263 13.55 27.77 -18.38
N HIS A 264 13.29 26.90 -17.40
CA HIS A 264 14.12 26.73 -16.20
C HIS A 264 14.59 25.28 -16.04
N PRO A 265 15.86 24.96 -16.34
CA PRO A 265 16.38 23.58 -16.31
C PRO A 265 16.30 22.87 -14.95
N VAL A 266 16.22 23.62 -13.85
CA VAL A 266 16.03 23.05 -12.50
C VAL A 266 14.64 22.40 -12.35
N VAL A 267 13.65 22.81 -13.16
CA VAL A 267 12.30 22.24 -13.14
C VAL A 267 12.32 20.89 -13.86
N LEU A 268 12.12 19.83 -13.08
CA LEU A 268 12.00 18.46 -13.59
C LEU A 268 10.67 18.26 -14.30
N ALA A 269 9.57 18.71 -13.68
CA ALA A 269 8.22 18.47 -14.18
C ALA A 269 7.20 19.47 -13.62
N LEU A 270 6.03 19.49 -14.24
CA LEU A 270 4.84 20.21 -13.80
C LEU A 270 3.72 19.23 -13.46
N THR A 271 3.22 19.24 -12.22
CA THR A 271 1.98 18.52 -11.89
C THR A 271 0.80 19.42 -12.21
N LEU A 272 -0.11 18.92 -13.04
CA LEU A 272 -1.31 19.63 -13.46
C LEU A 272 -2.26 19.79 -12.26
N PRO A 273 -3.05 20.88 -12.19
CA PRO A 273 -3.94 21.08 -11.06
C PRO A 273 -5.14 20.13 -11.11
N LYS A 274 -5.58 19.71 -9.93
CA LYS A 274 -6.83 18.95 -9.75
C LYS A 274 -8.06 19.85 -9.88
N GLY A 275 -9.17 19.27 -10.32
CA GLY A 275 -10.48 19.92 -10.24
C GLY A 275 -10.73 21.04 -11.24
N MET A 276 -9.91 21.15 -12.30
CA MET A 276 -10.23 22.02 -13.44
C MET A 276 -11.54 21.55 -14.10
N ILE A 277 -12.30 22.51 -14.65
CA ILE A 277 -13.48 22.19 -15.47
C ILE A 277 -13.04 21.73 -16.85
N THR A 278 -11.98 22.35 -17.38
CA THR A 278 -11.34 21.94 -18.63
C THR A 278 -10.81 20.50 -18.50
N ASP A 279 -11.11 19.66 -19.50
CA ASP A 279 -10.65 18.28 -19.49
C ASP A 279 -9.12 18.18 -19.64
N THR A 280 -8.54 17.16 -19.01
CA THR A 280 -7.08 16.97 -18.98
C THR A 280 -6.45 16.84 -20.37
N THR A 281 -7.17 16.29 -21.35
CA THR A 281 -6.63 16.15 -22.72
C THR A 281 -6.43 17.53 -23.34
N THR A 282 -7.44 18.39 -23.25
CA THR A 282 -7.36 19.78 -23.71
C THR A 282 -6.25 20.56 -22.98
N VAL A 283 -6.08 20.35 -21.68
CA VAL A 283 -4.98 20.99 -20.91
C VAL A 283 -3.61 20.55 -21.46
N VAL A 284 -3.40 19.24 -21.63
CA VAL A 284 -2.13 18.70 -22.16
C VAL A 284 -1.87 19.20 -23.58
N GLU A 285 -2.87 19.15 -24.48
CA GLU A 285 -2.73 19.64 -25.85
C GLU A 285 -2.37 21.13 -25.90
N SER A 286 -2.96 21.95 -25.03
CA SER A 286 -2.68 23.39 -24.92
C SER A 286 -1.25 23.65 -24.45
N ILE A 287 -0.75 22.86 -23.48
CA ILE A 287 0.64 22.93 -23.04
C ILE A 287 1.59 22.49 -24.17
N ARG A 288 1.26 21.42 -24.90
CA ARG A 288 2.09 20.93 -26.01
C ARG A 288 2.16 21.89 -27.18
N ALA A 289 1.21 22.80 -27.33
CA ALA A 289 1.28 23.88 -28.31
C ALA A 289 2.43 24.88 -28.03
N VAL A 290 2.90 24.98 -26.79
CA VAL A 290 3.97 25.91 -26.37
C VAL A 290 5.25 25.22 -25.89
N THR A 291 5.15 24.00 -25.34
CA THR A 291 6.30 23.21 -24.88
C THR A 291 6.15 21.72 -25.19
N ALA A 292 6.97 21.24 -26.13
CA ALA A 292 6.86 19.87 -26.64
C ALA A 292 7.44 18.80 -25.71
N THR A 293 8.38 19.14 -24.82
CA THR A 293 9.19 18.16 -24.09
C THR A 293 9.12 18.27 -22.57
N LEU A 294 8.44 19.28 -22.01
CA LEU A 294 8.31 19.42 -20.56
C LEU A 294 7.58 18.20 -19.97
N PRO A 295 8.18 17.48 -19.00
CA PRO A 295 7.48 16.41 -18.29
C PRO A 295 6.23 16.93 -17.56
N LEU A 296 5.10 16.27 -17.77
CA LEU A 296 3.82 16.59 -17.14
C LEU A 296 3.36 15.43 -16.27
N PHE A 297 2.95 15.74 -15.05
CA PHE A 297 2.32 14.81 -14.13
C PHE A 297 0.81 15.07 -14.09
N VAL A 298 0.01 14.09 -14.53
CA VAL A 298 -1.45 14.12 -14.44
C VAL A 298 -1.86 13.56 -13.07
N PRO A 299 -2.60 14.29 -12.23
CA PRO A 299 -3.06 13.76 -10.96
C PRO A 299 -4.09 12.64 -11.15
N LEU A 300 -3.92 11.54 -10.43
CA LEU A 300 -4.73 10.32 -10.51
C LEU A 300 -5.05 9.79 -9.12
N ASN A 301 -6.17 9.08 -9.01
CA ASN A 301 -6.47 8.19 -7.89
C ASN A 301 -6.47 6.73 -8.38
N GLU A 302 -6.51 5.76 -7.46
CA GLU A 302 -6.52 4.32 -7.82
C GLU A 302 -7.64 3.95 -8.82
N GLY A 303 -8.81 4.58 -8.68
CA GLY A 303 -9.98 4.34 -9.55
C GLY A 303 -9.80 4.80 -11.00
N ASP A 304 -8.78 5.61 -11.29
CA ASP A 304 -8.49 6.13 -12.63
C ASP A 304 -7.56 5.22 -13.42
N LEU A 305 -6.79 4.35 -12.73
CA LEU A 305 -5.73 3.54 -13.33
C LEU A 305 -6.22 2.59 -14.44
N THR A 306 -7.47 2.17 -14.41
CA THR A 306 -8.03 1.26 -15.43
C THR A 306 -8.53 1.98 -16.69
N LYS A 307 -8.46 3.30 -16.73
CA LYS A 307 -9.08 4.16 -17.76
C LYS A 307 -8.11 5.10 -18.45
N LEU A 308 -6.81 4.92 -18.23
CA LEU A 308 -5.77 5.80 -18.80
C LEU A 308 -5.49 5.48 -20.26
N LYS A 309 -5.47 4.20 -20.62
CA LYS A 309 -5.23 3.78 -21.99
C LYS A 309 -6.33 4.31 -22.93
N GLY A 310 -5.91 5.00 -23.98
CA GLY A 310 -6.82 5.60 -24.95
C GLY A 310 -7.30 7.00 -24.58
N THR A 311 -6.85 7.58 -23.47
CA THR A 311 -6.91 9.04 -23.32
C THR A 311 -5.98 9.67 -24.37
N GLY A 312 -6.34 10.85 -24.88
CA GLY A 312 -5.55 11.52 -25.92
C GLY A 312 -4.11 11.85 -25.50
N PHE A 313 -3.87 11.92 -24.19
CA PHE A 313 -2.55 12.23 -23.61
C PHE A 313 -1.73 11.01 -23.20
N ALA A 314 -2.30 9.80 -23.10
CA ALA A 314 -1.55 8.62 -22.63
C ALA A 314 -0.39 8.22 -23.57
N SER A 315 -0.51 8.52 -24.87
CA SER A 315 0.54 8.25 -25.85
C SER A 315 1.69 9.28 -25.84
N ASP A 316 1.57 10.35 -25.07
CA ASP A 316 2.63 11.35 -24.95
C ASP A 316 3.79 10.79 -24.10
N PRO A 317 5.01 10.69 -24.63
CA PRO A 317 6.13 10.07 -23.92
C PRO A 317 6.57 10.87 -22.69
N ASN A 318 6.23 12.16 -22.62
CA ASN A 318 6.57 13.08 -21.53
C ASN A 318 5.37 13.34 -20.60
N VAL A 319 4.31 12.52 -20.67
CA VAL A 319 3.21 12.53 -19.71
C VAL A 319 3.29 11.29 -18.82
N PHE A 320 3.18 11.55 -17.52
CA PHE A 320 3.29 10.58 -16.44
C PHE A 320 2.10 10.75 -15.49
N GLY A 321 1.79 9.72 -14.70
CA GLY A 321 0.78 9.81 -13.67
C GLY A 321 1.36 10.26 -12.33
N SER A 322 0.61 11.07 -11.60
CA SER A 322 0.87 11.49 -10.22
C SER A 322 -0.21 10.90 -9.34
N LEU A 323 0.12 9.80 -8.67
CA LEU A 323 -0.80 9.02 -7.85
C LEU A 323 -0.78 9.53 -6.42
N GLU A 324 -1.95 9.70 -5.82
CA GLU A 324 -2.10 9.96 -4.39
C GLU A 324 -2.63 8.72 -3.68
N LEU A 325 -1.85 8.18 -2.73
CA LEU A 325 -2.23 7.03 -1.91
C LEU A 325 -2.14 7.41 -0.44
N SER A 326 -3.06 8.24 0.03
CA SER A 326 -3.10 8.62 1.43
C SER A 326 -3.76 7.52 2.27
N HIS A 327 -3.14 7.23 3.40
CA HIS A 327 -3.65 6.30 4.42
C HIS A 327 -4.39 7.01 5.56
N THR A 328 -4.74 8.29 5.38
CA THR A 328 -5.32 9.14 6.44
C THR A 328 -6.62 9.81 6.02
N VAL A 329 -7.21 9.41 4.90
CA VAL A 329 -8.37 10.09 4.32
C VAL A 329 -9.70 9.35 4.51
N SER A 330 -9.67 8.04 4.75
CA SER A 330 -10.89 7.24 4.89
C SER A 330 -11.14 6.86 6.35
N VAL A 331 -12.42 6.76 6.71
CA VAL A 331 -12.83 6.31 8.07
C VAL A 331 -12.30 4.91 8.37
N ALA A 332 -12.23 4.04 7.36
CA ALA A 332 -11.73 2.67 7.53
C ALA A 332 -10.23 2.64 7.84
N ASP A 333 -9.47 3.65 7.39
CA ASP A 333 -8.04 3.74 7.65
C ASP A 333 -7.76 4.34 9.04
N ILE A 334 -8.52 5.36 9.45
CA ILE A 334 -8.17 6.16 10.63
C ILE A 334 -8.91 5.78 11.91
N ALA A 335 -10.13 5.21 11.83
CA ALA A 335 -11.00 5.05 12.99
C ALA A 335 -10.46 4.04 14.01
N SER A 336 -10.53 4.39 15.30
CA SER A 336 -10.05 3.54 16.39
C SER A 336 -10.56 4.01 17.75
N SER A 337 -10.98 3.06 18.56
CA SER A 337 -11.52 3.25 19.91
C SER A 337 -10.62 2.72 21.03
N SER A 338 -9.54 2.00 20.69
CA SER A 338 -8.60 1.44 21.66
C SER A 338 -7.16 1.42 21.15
N SER A 339 -6.20 1.33 22.07
CA SER A 339 -4.77 1.15 21.77
C SER A 339 -4.51 -0.06 20.87
N GLN A 340 -5.22 -1.17 21.11
CA GLN A 340 -5.12 -2.38 20.30
C GLN A 340 -5.58 -2.13 18.85
N GLU A 341 -6.63 -1.34 18.66
CA GLU A 341 -7.09 -0.94 17.32
C GLU A 341 -6.09 -0.01 16.65
N ASP A 342 -5.46 0.91 17.39
CA ASP A 342 -4.36 1.76 16.87
C ASP A 342 -3.18 0.91 16.36
N ARG A 343 -2.76 -0.09 17.14
CA ARG A 343 -1.72 -1.04 16.72
C ARG A 343 -2.17 -1.87 15.52
N SER A 344 -3.43 -2.30 15.48
CA SER A 344 -4.00 -3.04 14.35
C SER A 344 -4.00 -2.21 13.06
N LYS A 345 -4.27 -0.90 13.15
CA LYS A 345 -4.19 0.03 12.02
C LYS A 345 -2.76 0.11 11.47
N LEU A 346 -1.75 0.33 12.32
CA LEU A 346 -0.36 0.36 11.85
C LEU A 346 0.04 -0.96 11.20
N PHE A 347 -0.28 -2.08 11.84
CA PHE A 347 -0.02 -3.41 11.27
C PHE A 347 -0.67 -3.58 9.89
N TYR A 348 -1.92 -3.13 9.73
CA TYR A 348 -2.62 -3.14 8.44
C TYR A 348 -1.90 -2.29 7.38
N HIS A 349 -1.58 -1.03 7.68
CA HIS A 349 -0.87 -0.15 6.75
C HIS A 349 0.51 -0.69 6.38
N GLU A 350 1.22 -1.25 7.35
CA GLU A 350 2.49 -1.94 7.13
C GLU A 350 2.33 -3.14 6.20
N ALA A 351 1.28 -3.96 6.38
CA ALA A 351 1.03 -5.13 5.56
C ALA A 351 0.70 -4.78 4.10
N ILE A 352 -0.08 -3.72 3.88
CA ILE A 352 -0.47 -3.30 2.52
C ILE A 352 0.58 -2.43 1.81
N ALA A 353 1.57 -1.88 2.53
CA ALA A 353 2.57 -0.98 1.94
C ALA A 353 3.34 -1.63 0.78
N CYS A 354 3.67 -2.92 0.89
CA CYS A 354 4.33 -3.66 -0.19
C CYS A 354 3.43 -3.85 -1.42
N MET A 355 2.10 -3.87 -1.23
CA MET A 355 1.12 -4.09 -2.29
C MET A 355 0.99 -2.89 -3.24
N VAL A 356 1.37 -1.69 -2.79
CA VAL A 356 1.36 -0.44 -3.58
C VAL A 356 2.20 -0.55 -4.86
N ARG A 357 3.19 -1.46 -4.88
CA ARG A 357 3.98 -1.75 -6.07
C ARG A 357 3.11 -2.16 -7.27
N SER A 358 2.10 -2.99 -7.04
CA SER A 358 1.29 -3.58 -8.10
C SER A 358 0.61 -2.55 -9.02
N PRO A 359 -0.14 -1.55 -8.50
CA PRO A 359 -0.71 -0.51 -9.35
C PRO A 359 0.33 0.34 -10.11
N LEU A 360 1.54 0.53 -9.56
CA LEU A 360 2.63 1.24 -10.22
C LEU A 360 3.12 0.48 -11.46
N GLU A 361 3.41 -0.82 -11.32
CA GLU A 361 3.86 -1.68 -12.43
C GLU A 361 2.73 -1.91 -13.45
N TYR A 362 1.49 -2.11 -12.97
CA TYR A 362 0.31 -2.26 -13.82
C TYR A 362 0.11 -1.06 -14.75
N SER A 363 0.23 0.16 -14.24
CA SER A 363 0.03 1.36 -15.05
C SER A 363 1.10 1.51 -16.13
N GLY A 364 2.38 1.25 -15.81
CA GLY A 364 3.42 1.20 -16.83
C GLY A 364 3.16 0.14 -17.90
N CYS A 365 2.70 -1.04 -17.47
CA CYS A 365 2.51 -2.19 -18.34
C CYS A 365 1.27 -2.13 -19.25
N PHE A 366 0.09 -1.95 -18.65
CA PHE A 366 -1.19 -2.08 -19.35
C PHE A 366 -1.71 -0.75 -19.84
N GLN A 367 -1.32 0.34 -19.19
CA GLN A 367 -1.82 1.68 -19.45
C GLN A 367 -0.83 2.57 -20.20
N ASP A 368 0.42 2.12 -20.35
CA ASP A 368 1.53 2.92 -20.89
C ASP A 368 1.59 4.28 -20.19
N MET A 369 1.63 4.27 -18.85
CA MET A 369 1.79 5.48 -18.06
C MET A 369 2.49 5.17 -16.73
N PRO A 370 3.81 5.37 -16.62
CA PRO A 370 4.51 5.25 -15.35
C PRO A 370 3.97 6.24 -14.31
N LEU A 371 3.98 5.83 -13.04
CA LEU A 371 3.39 6.58 -11.94
C LEU A 371 4.43 7.05 -10.93
N PHE A 372 4.29 8.28 -10.48
CA PHE A 372 4.99 8.88 -9.35
C PHE A 372 4.03 8.97 -8.16
N LEU A 373 4.44 8.49 -6.98
CA LEU A 373 3.67 8.63 -5.75
C LEU A 373 3.87 10.04 -5.19
N SER A 374 3.00 10.96 -5.56
CA SER A 374 3.19 12.40 -5.30
C SER A 374 2.72 12.83 -3.91
N SER A 375 1.84 12.06 -3.28
CA SER A 375 1.29 12.29 -1.94
C SER A 375 0.87 10.97 -1.29
N GLY A 376 0.80 10.98 0.04
CA GLY A 376 0.43 9.84 0.87
C GLY A 376 1.60 9.02 1.41
N PHE A 377 2.84 9.37 1.05
CA PHE A 377 4.03 8.83 1.70
C PHE A 377 4.34 9.67 2.95
N ASP A 378 4.02 9.13 4.11
CA ASP A 378 4.41 9.61 5.43
C ASP A 378 4.29 8.47 6.47
N LEU A 379 4.55 8.76 7.75
CA LEU A 379 4.46 7.75 8.82
C LEU A 379 3.21 7.89 9.69
N SER A 380 2.25 8.73 9.27
CA SER A 380 0.97 8.85 9.95
C SER A 380 0.00 7.75 9.53
N ILE A 381 -0.88 7.37 10.46
CA ILE A 381 -1.93 6.35 10.28
C ILE A 381 -3.30 6.90 10.73
N ASP A 382 -3.37 8.22 10.89
CA ASP A 382 -4.49 8.99 11.37
C ASP A 382 -4.42 10.40 10.76
N ASP A 383 -5.53 11.13 10.85
CA ASP A 383 -5.61 12.52 10.40
C ASP A 383 -5.51 13.53 11.54
N CYS A 384 -4.85 13.18 12.66
CA CYS A 384 -4.83 14.01 13.86
C CYS A 384 -4.13 15.35 13.67
N PHE A 385 -3.29 15.49 12.64
CA PHE A 385 -2.75 16.78 12.23
C PHE A 385 -3.84 17.78 11.78
N ASN A 386 -5.04 17.31 11.45
CA ASN A 386 -6.21 18.13 11.12
C ASN A 386 -7.10 18.43 12.33
N GLN A 387 -6.76 17.97 13.54
CA GLN A 387 -7.61 18.14 14.72
C GLN A 387 -7.97 19.62 14.93
N GLY A 388 -9.26 19.90 15.13
CA GLY A 388 -9.79 21.27 15.25
C GLY A 388 -10.06 21.98 13.91
N GLY A 389 -9.72 21.35 12.78
CA GLY A 389 -10.07 21.81 11.44
C GLY A 389 -11.54 21.55 11.08
N PRO A 390 -12.09 22.27 10.07
CA PRO A 390 -13.50 22.17 9.69
C PRO A 390 -13.89 20.82 9.07
N THR A 391 -12.91 20.06 8.57
CA THR A 391 -13.10 18.76 7.92
C THR A 391 -12.81 17.58 8.84
N PHE A 392 -12.23 17.83 10.01
CA PHE A 392 -11.87 16.79 10.96
C PHE A 392 -13.12 16.17 11.60
N LYS A 393 -13.08 14.86 11.76
CA LYS A 393 -14.10 14.10 12.47
C LYS A 393 -13.43 13.22 13.50
N ASP A 394 -13.94 13.31 14.72
CA ASP A 394 -13.44 12.52 15.82
C ASP A 394 -14.06 11.12 15.80
N TYR A 395 -13.20 10.12 15.64
CA TYR A 395 -13.47 8.70 15.69
C TYR A 395 -12.69 8.03 16.84
N GLY A 396 -12.12 8.81 17.77
CA GLY A 396 -11.24 8.35 18.85
C GLY A 396 -9.79 8.14 18.41
N GLN A 397 -9.41 8.55 17.20
CA GLN A 397 -8.11 8.30 16.58
C GLN A 397 -6.97 9.14 17.15
N CYS A 398 -7.28 10.23 17.86
CA CYS A 398 -6.27 11.15 18.39
C CYS A 398 -6.07 11.06 19.90
N ASP A 399 -6.92 10.32 20.62
CA ASP A 399 -6.97 10.34 22.09
C ASP A 399 -5.75 9.71 22.76
N ARG A 400 -4.97 8.92 22.01
CA ARG A 400 -3.95 8.01 22.55
C ARG A 400 -2.57 8.18 21.91
N PHE A 401 -2.29 9.30 21.25
CA PHE A 401 -1.00 9.51 20.60
C PHE A 401 0.18 9.39 21.59
N GLU A 402 -0.01 9.83 22.83
CA GLU A 402 0.97 9.73 23.92
C GLU A 402 1.39 8.28 24.22
N GLU A 403 0.53 7.29 23.97
CA GLU A 403 0.87 5.87 24.12
C GLU A 403 1.88 5.40 23.06
N THR A 404 2.06 6.17 21.97
CA THR A 404 3.05 5.88 20.93
C THR A 404 4.44 6.43 21.27
N VAL A 405 4.51 7.40 22.20
CA VAL A 405 5.75 8.09 22.56
C VAL A 405 6.62 7.18 23.43
N GLY A 406 7.84 6.91 22.96
CA GLY A 406 8.79 6.05 23.68
C GLY A 406 8.49 4.55 23.63
N SER A 407 7.44 4.15 22.91
CA SER A 407 7.11 2.75 22.69
C SER A 407 8.07 2.08 21.72
N GLY A 408 8.64 0.94 22.13
CA GLY A 408 9.55 0.15 21.31
C GLY A 408 8.81 -0.54 20.16
N TRP A 409 7.57 -0.96 20.40
CA TRP A 409 6.68 -1.54 19.40
C TRP A 409 6.41 -0.54 18.27
N TRP A 410 5.89 0.65 18.60
CA TRP A 410 5.56 1.68 17.61
C TRP A 410 6.78 2.10 16.79
N MET A 411 7.94 2.21 17.41
CA MET A 411 9.20 2.53 16.73
C MET A 411 9.58 1.47 15.69
N ARG A 412 9.59 0.18 16.06
CA ARG A 412 9.93 -0.93 15.14
C ARG A 412 8.97 -0.99 13.95
N HIS A 413 7.67 -0.91 14.21
CA HIS A 413 6.66 -1.00 13.16
C HIS A 413 6.65 0.22 12.23
N ARG A 414 6.92 1.44 12.73
CA ARG A 414 7.07 2.62 11.88
C ARG A 414 8.31 2.54 10.98
N ILE A 415 9.44 2.02 11.48
CA ILE A 415 10.63 1.76 10.67
C ILE A 415 10.31 0.76 9.55
N SER A 416 9.65 -0.35 9.90
CA SER A 416 9.24 -1.35 8.93
C SER A 416 8.27 -0.78 7.89
N TYR A 417 7.28 0.00 8.32
CA TYR A 417 6.33 0.67 7.43
C TYR A 417 7.02 1.63 6.46
N ALA A 418 7.93 2.48 6.95
CA ALA A 418 8.74 3.37 6.11
C ALA A 418 9.54 2.60 5.05
N ALA A 419 10.18 1.49 5.45
CA ALA A 419 10.96 0.65 4.55
C ALA A 419 10.07 0.01 3.46
N ARG A 420 8.89 -0.53 3.82
CA ARG A 420 7.97 -1.15 2.86
C ARG A 420 7.39 -0.14 1.87
N GLN A 421 7.02 1.06 2.33
CA GLN A 421 6.59 2.15 1.45
C GLN A 421 7.70 2.54 0.47
N LEU A 422 8.93 2.70 0.96
CA LEU A 422 10.10 3.03 0.14
C LEU A 422 10.35 1.95 -0.92
N PHE A 423 10.33 0.67 -0.52
CA PHE A 423 10.49 -0.46 -1.43
C PHE A 423 9.47 -0.42 -2.57
N ALA A 424 8.19 -0.28 -2.24
CA ALA A 424 7.12 -0.32 -3.22
C ALA A 424 7.19 0.87 -4.18
N ALA A 425 7.37 2.08 -3.65
CA ALA A 425 7.34 3.30 -4.46
C ALA A 425 8.54 3.43 -5.41
N GLU A 426 9.71 2.88 -5.07
CA GLU A 426 10.88 2.85 -5.97
C GLU A 426 10.75 1.88 -7.15
N ARG A 427 9.68 1.07 -7.20
CA ARG A 427 9.32 0.28 -8.41
C ARG A 427 8.47 1.06 -9.41
N GLY A 428 7.95 2.22 -9.01
CA GLY A 428 7.38 3.22 -9.91
C GLY A 428 8.43 4.24 -10.35
N LEU A 429 7.99 5.47 -10.64
CA LEU A 429 8.87 6.61 -10.90
C LEU A 429 9.54 7.14 -9.62
N GLY A 430 9.08 6.73 -8.44
CA GLY A 430 9.53 7.22 -7.15
C GLY A 430 8.40 7.79 -6.30
N TRP A 431 8.76 8.61 -5.32
CA TRP A 431 7.89 9.06 -4.24
C TRP A 431 8.19 10.48 -3.76
N SER A 432 7.23 11.08 -3.06
CA SER A 432 7.44 12.30 -2.29
C SER A 432 6.89 12.22 -0.88
N PHE A 433 7.76 12.52 0.10
CA PHE A 433 7.34 12.61 1.49
C PHE A 433 6.52 13.89 1.75
N ALA A 434 5.55 13.81 2.68
CA ALA A 434 4.52 14.84 2.90
C ALA A 434 5.03 16.25 3.24
N THR A 435 6.04 16.43 4.10
CA THR A 435 6.79 17.69 4.14
C THR A 435 8.22 17.53 4.65
N TRP A 436 9.09 18.48 4.32
CA TRP A 436 10.47 18.52 4.82
C TRP A 436 10.52 18.77 6.32
N LYS A 437 9.96 19.90 6.77
CA LYS A 437 10.01 20.35 8.16
C LYS A 437 8.76 21.11 8.57
N LEU A 438 8.60 21.28 9.88
CA LEU A 438 7.51 22.05 10.50
C LEU A 438 8.01 23.41 10.98
N TYR A 439 7.14 24.41 10.89
CA TYR A 439 7.45 25.75 11.37
C TYR A 439 7.40 25.80 12.89
N GLY A 440 8.41 26.42 13.52
CA GLY A 440 8.46 26.57 14.98
C GLY A 440 8.68 25.28 15.76
N ASN A 441 9.20 24.22 15.13
CA ASN A 441 9.54 22.98 15.82
C ASN A 441 10.87 23.10 16.58
N ASP A 442 10.79 23.21 17.90
CA ASP A 442 11.96 23.35 18.79
C ASP A 442 12.66 22.02 19.10
N ASN A 443 11.94 20.88 18.99
CA ASN A 443 12.42 19.55 19.39
C ASN A 443 12.47 18.58 18.20
N VAL A 444 13.32 18.90 17.21
CA VAL A 444 13.40 18.10 15.99
C VAL A 444 13.92 16.68 16.27
N GLY A 445 13.18 15.67 15.83
CA GLY A 445 13.50 14.25 16.04
C GLY A 445 12.86 13.62 17.27
N VAL A 446 12.10 14.39 18.06
CA VAL A 446 11.25 13.88 19.13
C VAL A 446 9.82 13.84 18.61
N ILE A 447 9.27 12.64 18.41
CA ILE A 447 7.93 12.42 17.87
C ILE A 447 6.91 12.46 19.02
N ASP A 448 6.60 13.65 19.51
CA ASP A 448 5.66 13.94 20.60
C ASP A 448 4.33 14.55 20.12
N GLU A 449 4.19 14.80 18.82
CA GLU A 449 2.95 15.27 18.20
C GLU A 449 2.66 14.51 16.89
N PRO A 450 1.37 14.26 16.55
CA PRO A 450 1.01 13.53 15.33
C PRO A 450 1.59 14.14 14.05
N VAL A 451 1.61 15.47 13.97
CA VAL A 451 2.11 16.20 12.79
C VAL A 451 3.59 15.94 12.49
N LYS A 452 4.39 15.55 13.49
CA LYS A 452 5.82 15.24 13.29
C LYS A 452 6.04 13.97 12.48
N LEU A 453 5.03 13.09 12.36
CA LEU A 453 5.08 11.93 11.46
C LEU A 453 5.01 12.33 9.98
N LEU A 454 4.56 13.54 9.68
CA LEU A 454 4.52 14.11 8.33
C LEU A 454 5.80 14.89 7.99
N SER A 455 6.70 15.13 8.95
CA SER A 455 7.98 15.78 8.69
C SER A 455 9.11 14.79 8.47
N LEU A 456 9.70 14.82 7.27
CA LEU A 456 10.85 13.98 6.93
C LEU A 456 12.04 14.25 7.87
N GLN A 457 12.27 15.53 8.21
CA GLN A 457 13.36 15.92 9.10
C GLN A 457 13.20 15.32 10.50
N ASP A 458 11.98 15.32 11.05
CA ASP A 458 11.69 14.70 12.35
C ASP A 458 11.84 13.19 12.30
N VAL A 459 11.21 12.50 11.34
CA VAL A 459 11.24 11.04 11.27
C VAL A 459 12.65 10.49 11.00
N VAL A 460 13.47 11.19 10.20
CA VAL A 460 14.87 10.82 9.97
C VAL A 460 15.69 10.99 11.25
N LYS A 461 15.57 12.13 11.94
CA LYS A 461 16.30 12.36 13.20
C LYS A 461 15.86 11.43 14.33
N ALA A 462 14.60 11.01 14.31
CA ALA A 462 14.07 9.99 15.21
C ALA A 462 14.54 8.56 14.88
N GLY A 463 15.23 8.35 13.75
CA GLY A 463 15.66 7.03 13.30
C GLY A 463 14.53 6.15 12.75
N LEU A 464 13.40 6.75 12.38
CA LEU A 464 12.23 6.04 11.85
C LEU A 464 12.27 5.84 10.33
N PHE A 465 13.15 6.55 9.63
CA PHE A 465 13.27 6.48 8.17
C PHE A 465 14.55 5.74 7.74
N PRO A 466 14.48 4.81 6.78
CA PRO A 466 15.65 4.06 6.32
C PRO A 466 16.66 4.96 5.60
N SER A 467 17.94 4.61 5.73
CA SER A 467 19.04 5.28 5.00
C SER A 467 18.90 5.05 3.49
N LEU A 468 18.94 6.12 2.70
CA LEU A 468 18.87 6.05 1.23
C LEU A 468 20.22 5.71 0.55
N ASP A 469 21.33 5.87 1.28
CA ASP A 469 22.70 5.61 0.78
C ASP A 469 23.16 4.14 0.88
N LYS A 470 22.44 3.32 1.65
CA LYS A 470 22.78 1.89 1.82
C LYS A 470 21.96 1.08 0.81
N GLU A 471 22.53 -0.02 0.31
CA GLU A 471 21.74 -1.05 -0.38
C GLU A 471 20.53 -1.36 0.49
N ILE A 472 19.36 -1.12 -0.10
CA ILE A 472 18.12 -0.88 0.62
C ILE A 472 17.83 -2.08 1.53
N PRO A 473 17.83 -1.95 2.88
CA PRO A 473 17.35 -3.01 3.78
C PRO A 473 15.90 -3.43 3.45
N ALA A 474 15.18 -2.57 2.74
CA ALA A 474 13.83 -2.81 2.27
C ALA A 474 13.70 -3.93 1.21
N GLN A 475 14.79 -4.40 0.59
CA GLN A 475 14.76 -5.66 -0.16
C GLN A 475 14.33 -6.84 0.73
N SER A 476 14.56 -6.77 2.04
CA SER A 476 14.03 -7.73 3.01
C SER A 476 12.73 -7.28 3.68
N ALA A 477 12.37 -5.99 3.61
CA ALA A 477 11.16 -5.49 4.29
C ALA A 477 9.90 -6.18 3.74
N CYS A 478 9.81 -6.39 2.43
CA CYS A 478 8.69 -7.13 1.82
C CYS A 478 8.91 -8.64 1.72
N LEU A 479 10.05 -9.17 2.20
CA LEU A 479 10.31 -10.62 2.18
C LEU A 479 9.39 -11.38 3.15
N ASN A 480 9.14 -10.78 4.32
CA ASN A 480 8.28 -11.31 5.37
C ASN A 480 7.09 -10.37 5.61
N PRO A 481 5.92 -10.88 6.07
CA PRO A 481 4.86 -10.03 6.58
C PRO A 481 5.34 -9.25 7.81
N PRO A 482 4.62 -8.18 8.20
CA PRO A 482 4.81 -7.54 9.49
C PRO A 482 4.75 -8.55 10.64
N GLU A 483 5.48 -8.28 11.72
CA GLU A 483 5.37 -9.08 12.95
C GLU A 483 3.94 -8.98 13.50
N ASN A 484 3.29 -10.13 13.73
CA ASN A 484 1.91 -10.18 14.22
C ASN A 484 1.86 -10.12 15.76
N ASP A 485 2.42 -9.06 16.32
CA ASP A 485 2.53 -8.83 17.77
C ASP A 485 1.70 -7.62 18.23
N PHE A 486 0.87 -7.05 17.34
CA PHE A 486 0.00 -5.90 17.60
C PHE A 486 -1.00 -6.12 18.76
N MET A 487 -1.36 -7.38 19.05
CA MET A 487 -2.19 -7.72 20.21
C MET A 487 -1.46 -7.47 21.52
N LEU A 488 -0.16 -7.74 21.57
CA LEU A 488 0.69 -7.71 22.75
C LEU A 488 1.36 -6.34 22.95
N GLY A 489 1.67 -5.61 21.87
CA GLY A 489 2.29 -4.28 21.96
C GLY A 489 3.69 -4.31 22.56
N ASP A 490 4.00 -3.44 23.52
CA ASP A 490 5.34 -3.37 24.15
C ASP A 490 5.67 -4.54 25.09
N ASP A 491 4.68 -5.34 25.49
CA ASP A 491 4.90 -6.56 26.27
C ASP A 491 5.69 -7.62 25.47
N THR A 492 6.04 -7.35 24.20
CA THR A 492 6.76 -8.24 23.28
C THR A 492 8.28 -8.24 23.45
N LEU A 493 8.86 -7.51 24.41
CA LEU A 493 10.29 -7.60 24.72
C LEU A 493 10.64 -8.79 25.63
N SER A 494 10.42 -9.97 25.08
CA SER A 494 11.21 -11.20 25.20
C SER A 494 10.71 -12.09 24.06
N PRO A 495 11.56 -12.87 23.36
CA PRO A 495 11.07 -13.82 22.38
C PRO A 495 10.02 -14.67 23.10
N THR A 496 8.77 -14.57 22.65
CA THR A 496 7.72 -15.47 23.11
C THR A 496 8.29 -16.87 22.92
N GLN A 497 8.30 -17.66 24.00
CA GLN A 497 8.63 -19.08 23.90
C GLN A 497 7.84 -19.60 22.69
N GLY A 498 8.55 -20.27 21.77
CA GLY A 498 7.93 -20.82 20.58
C GLY A 498 6.67 -21.62 20.94
N PRO A 499 5.79 -21.91 19.96
CA PRO A 499 4.53 -22.59 20.22
C PRO A 499 4.75 -23.78 21.15
N PRO A 500 3.95 -23.91 22.23
CA PRO A 500 4.20 -24.95 23.21
C PRO A 500 4.28 -26.33 22.54
N PRO A 501 5.13 -27.23 23.04
CA PRO A 501 5.25 -28.56 22.46
C PRO A 501 3.88 -29.25 22.41
N ASP A 502 3.63 -30.02 21.34
CA ASP A 502 2.39 -30.78 21.20
C ASP A 502 2.22 -31.73 22.41
N CYS A 503 1.21 -31.43 23.24
CA CYS A 503 0.89 -32.19 24.45
C CYS A 503 0.04 -33.45 24.18
N GLY A 504 -0.25 -33.77 22.91
CA GLY A 504 -1.14 -34.86 22.54
C GLY A 504 -2.54 -34.65 23.13
N ASN A 505 -2.98 -35.56 24.02
CA ASN A 505 -4.28 -35.48 24.70
C ASN A 505 -4.28 -34.56 25.94
N GLY A 506 -3.16 -33.89 26.24
CA GLY A 506 -3.04 -32.92 27.32
C GLY A 506 -3.18 -31.47 26.83
N TRP A 507 -3.16 -30.52 27.75
CA TRP A 507 -3.02 -29.09 27.43
C TRP A 507 -1.71 -28.56 28.01
N TRP A 508 -1.10 -27.59 27.32
CA TRP A 508 0.05 -26.89 27.86
C TRP A 508 -0.40 -25.94 28.99
N ASN A 509 0.15 -26.15 30.18
CA ASN A 509 -0.08 -25.24 31.30
C ASN A 509 1.01 -24.15 31.30
N TYR A 510 0.61 -22.94 30.91
CA TYR A 510 1.48 -21.77 30.86
C TYR A 510 2.01 -21.31 32.22
N THR A 511 1.39 -21.73 33.33
CA THR A 511 1.87 -21.38 34.68
C THR A 511 2.96 -22.34 35.16
N THR A 512 2.94 -23.60 34.72
CA THR A 512 3.89 -24.63 35.18
C THR A 512 4.91 -25.04 34.13
N GLU A 513 4.80 -24.51 32.91
CA GLU A 513 5.64 -24.83 31.74
C GLU A 513 5.71 -26.35 31.45
N LYS A 514 4.58 -27.05 31.56
CA LYS A 514 4.46 -28.50 31.33
C LYS A 514 3.13 -28.86 30.69
N CYS A 515 3.08 -30.01 30.02
CA CYS A 515 1.84 -30.62 29.58
C CYS A 515 1.08 -31.21 30.77
N ASP A 516 -0.11 -30.68 31.03
CA ASP A 516 -1.06 -31.23 32.00
C ASP A 516 -2.06 -32.13 31.27
N TYR A 517 -2.52 -33.17 31.95
CA TYR A 517 -3.44 -34.16 31.39
C TYR A 517 -4.76 -34.13 32.15
N TRP A 518 -5.87 -34.23 31.42
CA TRP A 518 -7.18 -34.37 32.04
C TRP A 518 -7.26 -35.71 32.77
N ILE A 519 -7.32 -35.69 34.10
CA ILE A 519 -7.76 -36.84 34.89
C ILE A 519 -9.28 -36.65 35.09
N PRO A 520 -10.15 -37.51 34.52
CA PRO A 520 -11.58 -37.41 34.77
C PRO A 520 -11.85 -37.50 36.28
N PRO A 521 -12.79 -36.72 36.82
CA PRO A 521 -13.24 -36.93 38.20
C PRO A 521 -13.80 -38.36 38.35
N PRO A 522 -13.65 -39.00 39.53
CA PRO A 522 -14.20 -40.32 39.76
C PRO A 522 -15.73 -40.30 39.52
N PRO A 523 -16.31 -41.39 38.99
CA PRO A 523 -17.72 -41.44 38.66
C PRO A 523 -18.59 -41.16 39.90
N PRO A 524 -19.74 -40.50 39.74
CA PRO A 524 -20.60 -40.13 40.85
C PRO A 524 -21.10 -41.37 41.59
N THR A 525 -21.04 -41.33 42.93
CA THR A 525 -21.67 -42.31 43.82
C THR A 525 -23.17 -42.46 43.47
N MET A 526 -23.63 -43.70 43.34
CA MET A 526 -25.00 -44.04 42.98
C MET A 526 -26.04 -43.32 43.85
N ALA A 527 -27.10 -42.81 43.21
CA ALA A 527 -28.22 -42.13 43.84
C ALA A 527 -29.07 -43.08 44.74
N PRO A 528 -29.82 -42.55 45.72
CA PRO A 528 -30.63 -43.35 46.64
C PRO A 528 -31.77 -44.10 45.93
N THR A 529 -32.07 -45.32 46.40
CA THR A 529 -33.00 -46.31 45.82
C THR A 529 -34.49 -46.14 46.19
N GLU A 530 -34.96 -44.94 46.55
CA GLU A 530 -36.40 -44.75 46.83
C GLU A 530 -37.12 -43.98 45.71
N PRO A 531 -38.21 -44.53 45.15
CA PRO A 531 -38.98 -43.85 44.11
C PRO A 531 -39.86 -42.74 44.71
N CYS A 532 -39.87 -41.59 44.04
CA CYS A 532 -40.86 -40.54 44.30
C CYS A 532 -42.29 -41.04 43.96
N PRO A 533 -43.33 -40.60 44.69
CA PRO A 533 -44.71 -40.95 44.37
C PRO A 533 -45.15 -40.29 43.05
N GLU A 534 -45.79 -41.07 42.19
CA GLU A 534 -46.39 -40.59 40.94
C GLU A 534 -47.56 -39.63 41.21
N CYS A 535 -47.57 -38.50 40.50
CA CYS A 535 -48.81 -37.81 40.16
C CYS A 535 -49.03 -37.91 38.65
N ALA A 536 -50.22 -38.39 38.32
CA ALA A 536 -50.67 -38.82 37.02
C ALA A 536 -51.25 -37.70 36.15
N CYS A 537 -51.34 -38.04 34.86
CA CYS A 537 -52.18 -37.46 33.81
C CYS A 537 -51.67 -36.12 33.23
N SER A 538 -51.56 -35.92 31.93
CA SER A 538 -52.10 -36.64 30.75
C SER A 538 -51.36 -36.07 29.52
N ALA A 539 -50.74 -36.90 28.68
CA ALA A 539 -51.27 -37.41 27.41
C ALA A 539 -51.65 -36.27 26.44
N SER A 540 -51.08 -36.10 25.24
CA SER A 540 -50.75 -37.07 24.19
C SER A 540 -49.86 -36.33 23.16
N ALA A 541 -48.72 -36.87 22.71
CA ALA A 541 -48.55 -37.88 21.67
C ALA A 541 -48.14 -37.30 20.30
N VAL A 542 -47.00 -37.82 19.79
CA VAL A 542 -46.81 -38.38 18.42
C VAL A 542 -46.46 -37.34 17.32
N LEU A 543 -45.33 -37.39 16.57
CA LEU A 543 -44.70 -38.50 15.83
C LEU A 543 -43.25 -38.13 15.36
N SER A 544 -42.39 -39.15 15.22
CA SER A 544 -41.32 -39.40 14.20
C SER A 544 -40.54 -38.22 13.57
N GLY A 545 -39.24 -38.25 13.33
CA GLY A 545 -38.26 -39.33 13.20
C GLY A 545 -37.05 -38.82 12.40
N GLN A 546 -35.92 -39.52 12.55
CA GLN A 546 -34.76 -39.62 11.64
C GLN A 546 -33.89 -38.39 11.25
N SER A 547 -32.63 -38.51 11.66
CA SER A 547 -31.40 -38.45 10.83
C SER A 547 -30.83 -37.08 10.42
N ASP A 548 -29.77 -36.70 11.14
CA ASP A 548 -28.50 -36.09 10.71
C ASP A 548 -28.38 -35.58 9.27
N THR A 549 -28.15 -34.26 9.14
CA THR A 549 -27.01 -33.60 8.43
C THR A 549 -27.36 -32.14 8.12
N LEU A 550 -27.05 -31.20 9.02
CA LEU A 550 -27.12 -29.75 8.71
C LEU A 550 -26.45 -28.91 9.83
N PRO A 551 -25.12 -28.73 9.76
CA PRO A 551 -24.61 -27.38 9.91
C PRO A 551 -23.41 -27.12 9.00
N LEU A 552 -23.64 -27.01 7.69
CA LEU A 552 -22.64 -26.42 6.77
C LEU A 552 -23.27 -25.55 5.67
N VAL A 553 -24.55 -25.18 5.80
CA VAL A 553 -25.27 -24.34 4.82
C VAL A 553 -25.75 -23.01 5.42
N TRP A 554 -25.56 -22.76 6.73
CA TRP A 554 -26.04 -21.54 7.38
C TRP A 554 -24.98 -20.47 7.72
N SER A 555 -23.70 -20.68 7.41
CA SER A 555 -22.67 -19.63 7.51
C SER A 555 -22.47 -18.83 6.22
N GLY A 556 -23.04 -19.26 5.08
CA GLY A 556 -22.91 -18.59 3.79
C GLY A 556 -24.07 -17.65 3.39
N LEU A 557 -25.20 -17.68 4.12
CA LEU A 557 -26.39 -16.87 3.80
C LEU A 557 -26.62 -15.68 4.74
N GLY A 558 -25.85 -15.58 5.84
CA GLY A 558 -25.94 -14.45 6.78
C GLY A 558 -25.29 -13.15 6.27
N GLY A 559 -24.15 -13.23 5.59
CA GLY A 559 -23.39 -12.04 5.17
C GLY A 559 -24.01 -11.27 3.99
N ALA A 560 -24.59 -11.97 3.02
CA ALA A 560 -25.19 -11.33 1.84
C ALA A 560 -26.58 -10.72 2.14
N ALA A 561 -27.35 -11.31 3.06
CA ALA A 561 -28.66 -10.80 3.44
C ALA A 561 -28.55 -9.51 4.28
N VAL A 562 -27.55 -9.41 5.16
CA VAL A 562 -27.33 -8.20 5.98
C VAL A 562 -26.89 -7.01 5.11
N MET A 563 -25.99 -7.20 4.15
CA MET A 563 -25.58 -6.12 3.23
C MET A 563 -26.73 -5.65 2.32
N LEU A 564 -27.58 -6.56 1.83
CA LEU A 564 -28.77 -6.18 1.06
C LEU A 564 -29.79 -5.40 1.90
N VAL A 565 -29.98 -5.78 3.17
CA VAL A 565 -30.89 -5.06 4.08
C VAL A 565 -30.32 -3.68 4.45
N VAL A 566 -29.01 -3.55 4.66
CA VAL A 566 -28.36 -2.25 4.95
C VAL A 566 -28.41 -1.31 3.75
N VAL A 567 -28.15 -1.80 2.53
CA VAL A 567 -28.26 -1.00 1.29
C VAL A 567 -29.71 -0.62 0.97
N MET A 568 -30.67 -1.52 1.25
CA MET A 568 -32.10 -1.24 1.06
C MET A 568 -32.62 -0.23 2.08
N ILE A 569 -32.17 -0.29 3.34
CA ILE A 569 -32.47 0.71 4.38
C ILE A 569 -31.82 2.06 4.04
N TYR A 570 -30.55 2.07 3.60
CA TYR A 570 -29.86 3.30 3.21
C TYR A 570 -30.56 4.01 2.05
N ASN A 571 -31.00 3.27 1.03
CA ASN A 571 -31.76 3.83 -0.10
C ASN A 571 -33.20 4.26 0.27
N LEU A 572 -33.84 3.57 1.22
CA LEU A 572 -35.17 3.96 1.72
C LEU A 572 -35.12 5.21 2.63
N VAL A 573 -34.02 5.41 3.38
CA VAL A 573 -33.85 6.54 4.31
C VAL A 573 -33.32 7.80 3.60
N THR A 574 -32.45 7.65 2.59
CA THR A 574 -31.88 8.81 1.87
C THR A 574 -32.71 9.23 0.65
N GLY A 575 -33.56 8.36 0.11
CA GLY A 575 -34.37 8.61 -1.08
C GLY A 575 -35.66 9.42 -0.88
N ARG A 576 -36.09 9.67 0.37
CA ARG A 576 -37.33 10.42 0.67
C ARG A 576 -37.15 11.34 1.88
N ASN A 577 -36.55 12.50 1.65
CA ASN A 577 -37.10 13.83 2.00
C ASN A 577 -35.99 14.86 2.22
N LYS A 578 -35.86 15.76 1.23
CA LYS A 578 -35.53 17.16 1.47
C LYS A 578 -36.62 17.75 2.40
N ARG A 579 -36.25 18.21 3.59
CA ARG A 579 -36.64 19.51 4.22
C ARG A 579 -36.51 19.46 5.75
N ASN A 580 -35.77 20.44 6.25
CA ASN A 580 -35.99 21.31 7.41
C ASN A 580 -36.48 20.72 8.75
N GLU A 581 -35.67 21.07 9.76
CA GLU A 581 -36.00 21.41 11.15
C GLU A 581 -36.32 20.29 12.16
N TYR A 582 -35.88 20.62 13.40
CA TYR A 582 -36.09 19.96 14.71
C TYR A 582 -35.25 18.70 14.97
N SER A 583 -34.70 18.47 16.16
CA SER A 583 -34.63 19.19 17.44
C SER A 583 -33.74 18.36 18.36
N THR A 584 -33.06 19.02 19.29
CA THR A 584 -32.44 18.45 20.49
C THR A 584 -33.36 17.44 21.20
N ILE A 585 -32.78 16.35 21.72
CA ILE A 585 -33.40 15.47 22.72
C ILE A 585 -32.44 15.34 23.92
N PRO A 586 -32.97 15.35 25.15
CA PRO A 586 -32.29 15.87 26.34
C PRO A 586 -31.73 14.77 27.26
N ASN A 587 -30.79 15.20 28.12
CA ASN A 587 -30.22 14.57 29.33
C ASN A 587 -29.98 13.06 29.33
#